data_AF-A0A9J7ZXU5-F1
#
_entry.id   AF-A0A9J7ZXU5-F1
#
_cell.length_a   1.000
_cell.length_b   1.000
_cell.length_c   1.000
_cell.angle_alpha   90.00
_cell.angle_beta   90.00
_cell.angle_gamma   90.00
#
_symmetry.space_group_name_H-M   'P 1'
#
loop_
_entity.id
_entity.type
_entity.pdbx_description
1 polymer ?
#
loop_
_entity_poly.entity_id
_entity_poly.type
_entity_poly.pdbx_seq_one_letter_code
_entity_poly.pdbx_strand_id
1 'polypeptide(L)'
;MASTKEKLIAHVSKEEPAGPTNKVTVVGVGMVGMAAAISVLLKDLTDELALVDVMEDKLKGEAMDLQHGSLFLKTHKIVADKDYSVTANSKVVVVTAGARQQEGESRLNLVQRNVNIFKFIIPNIIKYSPNCILLVVSNPVDILTYVAWKLSGLPRNRVIGSGTNLDSARFRHLMGEKLGIHPSSCHGWVIGEHGDSSVPVWSGVNVAGVSLQGLNPDMGTDKDKEDWKSVHKMVVDSAYEVIKLKGYTSWAIGMSVADLCESILKNLHKCHPVSTLVKVRFSCLLLRDHQSSLTKYCQPFFLYRESEHKYVYVCVYYNNKLHSKPPSNDYIGSYLLWQHPGPSPSEGVEKLFMDSNSYATQT
;
A
#
# COMPACT_ATOMS: atom_id res chain seq x y z
N MET A 1 -11.29 -43.92 -27.80
CA MET A 1 -11.47 -42.98 -28.93
C MET A 1 -10.78 -41.67 -28.56
N ALA A 2 -10.10 -41.01 -29.50
CA ALA A 2 -9.46 -39.72 -29.23
C ALA A 2 -10.51 -38.64 -28.90
N SER A 3 -10.21 -37.79 -27.92
CA SER A 3 -11.09 -36.71 -27.47
C SER A 3 -11.24 -35.60 -28.52
N THR A 4 -12.27 -34.76 -28.41
CA THR A 4 -12.44 -33.59 -29.28
C THR A 4 -11.21 -32.67 -29.25
N LYS A 5 -10.60 -32.48 -28.07
CA LYS A 5 -9.38 -31.68 -27.89
C LYS A 5 -8.22 -32.26 -28.72
N GLU A 6 -7.99 -33.57 -28.62
CA GLU A 6 -6.90 -34.26 -29.32
C GLU A 6 -7.07 -34.23 -30.85
N LYS A 7 -8.30 -34.20 -31.35
CA LYS A 7 -8.59 -34.08 -32.78
C LYS A 7 -8.45 -32.65 -33.29
N LEU A 8 -8.78 -31.66 -32.47
CA LEU A 8 -8.79 -30.24 -32.85
C LEU A 8 -7.43 -29.57 -32.69
N ILE A 9 -6.66 -29.94 -31.65
CA ILE A 9 -5.43 -29.27 -31.25
C ILE A 9 -4.26 -30.25 -31.36
N ALA A 10 -3.32 -29.96 -32.26
CA ALA A 10 -2.06 -30.66 -32.38
C ALA A 10 -0.95 -29.91 -31.63
N HIS A 11 -0.21 -30.61 -30.76
CA HIS A 11 0.96 -30.04 -30.09
C HIS A 11 2.17 -30.05 -31.03
N VAL A 12 2.71 -28.88 -31.35
CA VAL A 12 3.93 -28.74 -32.17
C VAL A 12 5.20 -28.99 -31.35
N SER A 13 5.13 -28.78 -30.04
CA SER A 13 6.21 -29.06 -29.08
C SER A 13 5.62 -29.52 -27.75
N LYS A 14 6.46 -30.09 -26.88
CA LYS A 14 6.09 -30.31 -25.48
C LYS A 14 5.79 -28.95 -24.85
N GLU A 15 4.70 -28.87 -24.12
CA GLU A 15 4.30 -27.68 -23.37
C GLU A 15 5.26 -27.56 -22.17
N GLU A 16 6.20 -26.63 -22.24
CA GLU A 16 6.96 -26.25 -21.05
C GLU A 16 6.04 -25.42 -20.15
N PRO A 17 5.89 -25.76 -18.86
CA PRO A 17 5.10 -24.95 -17.96
C PRO A 17 5.83 -23.63 -17.72
N ALA A 18 5.60 -22.65 -18.59
CA ALA A 18 6.01 -21.28 -18.36
C ALA A 18 5.18 -20.76 -17.18
N GLY A 19 5.81 -20.65 -16.01
CA GLY A 19 5.21 -19.99 -14.85
C GLY A 19 4.81 -18.55 -15.19
N PRO A 20 3.85 -17.96 -14.47
CA PRO A 20 3.39 -16.62 -14.76
C PRO A 20 4.51 -15.60 -14.55
N THR A 21 4.53 -14.58 -15.39
CA THR A 21 5.57 -13.54 -15.43
C THR A 21 5.21 -12.33 -14.59
N ASN A 22 3.91 -11.95 -14.55
CA ASN A 22 3.39 -10.76 -13.89
C ASN A 22 2.26 -11.09 -12.91
N LYS A 23 2.35 -12.24 -12.25
CA LYS A 23 1.32 -12.70 -11.31
C LYS A 23 1.08 -11.70 -10.18
N VAL A 24 -0.19 -11.38 -9.94
CA VAL A 24 -0.65 -10.58 -8.80
C VAL A 24 -1.48 -11.46 -7.88
N THR A 25 -1.20 -11.43 -6.58
CA THR A 25 -2.06 -12.04 -5.56
C THR A 25 -2.79 -10.96 -4.77
N VAL A 26 -4.08 -11.13 -4.52
CA VAL A 26 -4.85 -10.33 -3.57
C VAL A 26 -5.28 -11.20 -2.39
N VAL A 27 -4.87 -10.80 -1.18
CA VAL A 27 -5.24 -11.48 0.07
C VAL A 27 -6.36 -10.70 0.76
N GLY A 28 -7.49 -11.38 0.95
CA GLY A 28 -8.77 -10.83 1.38
C GLY A 28 -9.68 -10.55 0.18
N VAL A 29 -10.84 -11.20 0.12
CA VAL A 29 -11.90 -10.97 -0.89
C VAL A 29 -13.06 -10.16 -0.29
N GLY A 30 -12.71 -9.20 0.57
CA GLY A 30 -13.63 -8.16 1.02
C GLY A 30 -13.88 -7.09 -0.05
N MET A 31 -14.67 -6.07 0.29
CA MET A 31 -14.99 -4.97 -0.64
C MET A 31 -13.75 -4.27 -1.21
N VAL A 32 -12.70 -4.09 -0.39
CA VAL A 32 -11.43 -3.49 -0.83
C VAL A 32 -10.64 -4.43 -1.73
N GLY A 33 -10.54 -5.71 -1.34
CA GLY A 33 -9.85 -6.74 -2.12
C GLY A 33 -10.44 -6.92 -3.51
N MET A 34 -11.76 -7.04 -3.61
CA MET A 34 -12.44 -7.19 -4.91
C MET A 34 -12.33 -5.92 -5.76
N ALA A 35 -12.41 -4.73 -5.15
CA ALA A 35 -12.17 -3.48 -5.89
C ALA A 35 -10.73 -3.37 -6.42
N ALA A 36 -9.74 -3.84 -5.67
CA ALA A 36 -8.35 -3.91 -6.14
C ALA A 36 -8.18 -4.96 -7.25
N ALA A 37 -8.74 -6.16 -7.07
CA ALA A 37 -8.67 -7.26 -8.03
C ALA A 37 -9.26 -6.85 -9.40
N ILE A 38 -10.48 -6.32 -9.42
CA ILE A 38 -11.12 -5.89 -10.68
C ILE A 38 -10.37 -4.72 -11.32
N SER A 39 -9.84 -3.77 -10.53
CA SER A 39 -9.06 -2.65 -11.06
C SER A 39 -7.73 -3.10 -11.68
N VAL A 40 -7.09 -4.13 -11.12
CA VAL A 40 -5.88 -4.76 -11.68
C VAL A 40 -6.19 -5.48 -12.99
N LEU A 41 -7.29 -6.23 -13.04
CA LEU A 41 -7.75 -6.94 -14.23
C LEU A 41 -8.10 -5.98 -15.38
N LEU A 42 -8.90 -4.95 -15.11
CA LEU A 42 -9.33 -3.97 -16.12
C LEU A 42 -8.20 -3.09 -16.65
N LYS A 43 -7.06 -3.02 -15.95
CA LYS A 43 -5.85 -2.32 -16.41
C LYS A 43 -4.84 -3.23 -17.12
N ASP A 44 -5.20 -4.49 -17.37
CA ASP A 44 -4.36 -5.48 -18.04
C ASP A 44 -2.97 -5.63 -17.38
N LEU A 45 -2.91 -5.55 -16.05
CA LEU A 45 -1.62 -5.50 -15.34
C LEU A 45 -1.01 -6.88 -15.08
N THR A 46 -1.81 -7.94 -15.15
CA THR A 46 -1.40 -9.28 -14.73
C THR A 46 -1.79 -10.34 -15.75
N ASP A 47 -0.91 -11.31 -15.94
CA ASP A 47 -1.19 -12.53 -16.68
C ASP A 47 -1.93 -13.55 -15.82
N GLU A 48 -1.60 -13.68 -14.53
CA GLU A 48 -2.31 -14.54 -13.58
C GLU A 48 -2.73 -13.78 -12.32
N LEU A 49 -4.03 -13.77 -12.00
CA LEU A 49 -4.55 -13.24 -10.74
C LEU A 49 -4.82 -14.40 -9.77
N ALA A 50 -4.28 -14.33 -8.56
CA ALA A 50 -4.62 -15.26 -7.47
C ALA A 50 -5.38 -14.54 -6.34
N LEU A 51 -6.44 -15.16 -5.84
CA LEU A 51 -7.21 -14.68 -4.69
C LEU A 51 -7.04 -15.65 -3.52
N VAL A 52 -6.86 -15.11 -2.31
CA VAL A 52 -6.79 -15.89 -1.08
C VAL A 52 -7.68 -15.28 -0.02
N ASP A 53 -8.55 -16.09 0.57
CA ASP A 53 -9.36 -15.74 1.73
C ASP A 53 -9.65 -16.99 2.56
N VAL A 54 -10.06 -16.80 3.82
CA VAL A 54 -10.48 -17.90 4.72
C VAL A 54 -11.94 -18.29 4.49
N MET A 55 -12.76 -17.42 3.89
CA MET A 55 -14.17 -17.68 3.57
C MET A 55 -14.30 -18.43 2.24
N GLU A 56 -14.24 -19.76 2.27
CA GLU A 56 -14.21 -20.63 1.07
C GLU A 56 -15.34 -20.37 0.07
N ASP A 57 -16.60 -20.36 0.53
CA ASP A 57 -17.76 -20.18 -0.37
C ASP A 57 -17.73 -18.81 -1.05
N LYS A 58 -17.41 -17.77 -0.27
CA LYS A 58 -17.28 -16.42 -0.81
C LYS A 58 -16.13 -16.35 -1.80
N LEU A 59 -14.96 -16.88 -1.45
CA LEU A 59 -13.78 -16.90 -2.29
C LEU A 59 -14.06 -17.58 -3.64
N LYS A 60 -14.74 -18.73 -3.62
CA LYS A 60 -15.13 -19.45 -4.82
C LYS A 60 -16.13 -18.65 -5.66
N GLY A 61 -17.14 -18.05 -5.03
CA GLY A 61 -18.13 -17.22 -5.71
C GLY A 61 -17.50 -16.02 -6.42
N GLU A 62 -16.66 -15.26 -5.73
CA GLU A 62 -15.94 -14.09 -6.28
C GLU A 62 -15.00 -14.50 -7.43
N ALA A 63 -14.31 -15.63 -7.31
CA ALA A 63 -13.44 -16.14 -8.37
C ALA A 63 -14.23 -16.57 -9.61
N MET A 64 -15.35 -17.28 -9.43
CA MET A 64 -16.21 -17.70 -10.53
C MET A 64 -16.81 -16.51 -11.27
N ASP A 65 -17.25 -15.48 -10.55
CA ASP A 65 -17.82 -14.28 -11.15
C ASP A 65 -16.78 -13.55 -12.04
N LEU A 66 -15.56 -13.38 -11.55
CA LEU A 66 -14.46 -12.84 -12.35
C LEU A 66 -14.11 -13.74 -13.55
N GLN A 67 -14.12 -15.06 -13.38
CA GLN A 67 -13.85 -16.02 -14.45
C GLN A 67 -14.92 -15.98 -15.54
N HIS A 68 -16.20 -15.80 -15.21
CA HIS A 68 -17.26 -15.60 -16.22
C HIS A 68 -17.02 -14.34 -17.06
N GLY A 69 -16.35 -13.34 -16.49
CA GLY A 69 -15.91 -12.13 -17.20
C GLY A 69 -14.66 -12.30 -18.07
N SER A 70 -14.03 -13.48 -18.13
CA SER A 70 -12.72 -13.67 -18.79
C SER A 70 -12.71 -13.27 -20.28
N LEU A 71 -13.85 -13.38 -20.97
CA LEU A 71 -13.97 -12.93 -22.37
C LEU A 71 -13.67 -11.44 -22.56
N PHE A 72 -13.90 -10.62 -21.52
CA PHE A 72 -13.73 -9.17 -21.54
C PHE A 72 -12.39 -8.73 -20.92
N LEU A 73 -11.53 -9.67 -20.53
CA LEU A 73 -10.26 -9.43 -19.85
C LEU A 73 -9.09 -9.98 -20.68
N LYS A 74 -7.88 -9.47 -20.43
CA LYS A 74 -6.64 -9.99 -21.04
C LYS A 74 -5.81 -10.87 -20.10
N THR A 75 -6.28 -11.07 -18.87
CA THR A 75 -5.66 -11.98 -17.90
C THR A 75 -6.08 -13.41 -18.23
N HIS A 76 -5.11 -14.26 -18.58
CA HIS A 76 -5.40 -15.62 -19.05
C HIS A 76 -5.89 -16.56 -17.96
N LYS A 77 -5.60 -16.26 -16.69
CA LYS A 77 -5.88 -17.16 -15.58
C LYS A 77 -6.22 -16.42 -14.30
N ILE A 78 -7.35 -16.80 -13.71
CA ILE A 78 -7.82 -16.34 -12.41
C ILE A 78 -8.00 -17.58 -11.54
N VAL A 79 -7.30 -17.64 -10.42
CA VAL A 79 -7.33 -18.77 -9.48
C VAL A 79 -7.63 -18.28 -8.07
N ALA A 80 -8.24 -19.13 -7.27
CA ALA A 80 -8.56 -18.82 -5.89
C ALA A 80 -8.48 -20.06 -5.03
N ASP A 81 -7.84 -19.94 -3.87
CA ASP A 81 -7.76 -21.02 -2.87
C ASP A 81 -7.50 -20.42 -1.48
N LYS A 82 -7.90 -21.12 -0.42
CA LYS A 82 -7.50 -20.79 0.95
C LYS A 82 -6.02 -21.11 1.18
N ASP A 83 -5.47 -22.10 0.46
CA ASP A 83 -4.08 -22.52 0.58
C ASP A 83 -3.18 -21.54 -0.17
N TYR A 84 -2.18 -21.01 0.55
CA TYR A 84 -1.26 -20.01 0.02
C TYR A 84 -0.34 -20.53 -1.09
N SER A 85 -0.30 -21.84 -1.36
CA SER A 85 0.39 -22.40 -2.53
C SER A 85 -0.16 -21.83 -3.85
N VAL A 86 -1.43 -21.44 -3.90
CA VAL A 86 -2.02 -20.74 -5.05
C VAL A 86 -1.33 -19.43 -5.36
N THR A 87 -0.64 -18.82 -4.39
CA THR A 87 0.06 -17.54 -4.54
C THR A 87 1.45 -17.68 -5.13
N ALA A 88 1.95 -18.91 -5.36
CA ALA A 88 3.33 -19.15 -5.74
C ALA A 88 3.78 -18.32 -6.94
N ASN A 89 5.00 -17.78 -6.84
CA ASN A 89 5.67 -16.95 -7.84
C ASN A 89 4.98 -15.60 -8.16
N SER A 90 4.26 -15.03 -7.20
CA SER A 90 3.69 -13.68 -7.36
C SER A 90 4.77 -12.60 -7.45
N LYS A 91 4.57 -11.63 -8.34
CA LYS A 91 5.40 -10.40 -8.40
C LYS A 91 4.94 -9.38 -7.37
N VAL A 92 3.63 -9.19 -7.23
CA VAL A 92 3.02 -8.28 -6.26
C VAL A 92 1.98 -9.03 -5.46
N VAL A 93 1.99 -8.87 -4.14
CA VAL A 93 0.97 -9.40 -3.24
C VAL A 93 0.32 -8.25 -2.49
N VAL A 94 -0.95 -8.02 -2.76
CA VAL A 94 -1.76 -6.98 -2.14
C VAL A 94 -2.45 -7.56 -0.91
N VAL A 95 -2.15 -7.03 0.27
CA VAL A 95 -2.74 -7.50 1.53
C VAL A 95 -3.84 -6.54 1.96
N THR A 96 -5.08 -6.99 1.83
CA THR A 96 -6.29 -6.23 2.21
C THR A 96 -7.03 -6.85 3.39
N ALA A 97 -6.64 -8.07 3.78
CA ALA A 97 -7.21 -8.79 4.92
C ALA A 97 -6.88 -8.09 6.25
N GLY A 98 -7.90 -7.91 7.07
CA GLY A 98 -7.78 -7.32 8.39
C GLY A 98 -9.12 -7.31 9.12
N ALA A 99 -9.06 -7.32 10.44
CA ALA A 99 -10.17 -7.01 11.32
C ALA A 99 -10.60 -5.54 11.14
N ARG A 100 -11.91 -5.31 11.24
CA ARG A 100 -12.49 -3.99 11.40
C ARG A 100 -12.58 -3.65 12.88
N GLN A 101 -12.47 -2.36 13.20
CA GLN A 101 -12.69 -1.87 14.55
C GLN A 101 -14.12 -2.19 14.99
N GLN A 102 -14.26 -2.78 16.16
CA GLN A 102 -15.55 -2.98 16.82
C GLN A 102 -15.94 -1.74 17.63
N GLU A 103 -17.23 -1.55 17.88
CA GLU A 103 -17.71 -0.46 18.73
C GLU A 103 -17.13 -0.59 20.14
N GLY A 104 -16.53 0.49 20.66
CA GLY A 104 -15.83 0.50 21.95
C GLY A 104 -14.42 -0.14 21.95
N GLU A 105 -13.93 -0.66 20.82
CA GLU A 105 -12.60 -1.25 20.73
C GLU A 105 -11.50 -0.17 20.67
N SER A 106 -10.44 -0.33 21.48
CA SER A 106 -9.28 0.58 21.43
C SER A 106 -8.49 0.40 20.13
N ARG A 107 -7.84 1.48 19.64
CA ARG A 107 -6.94 1.41 18.47
C ARG A 107 -5.83 0.35 18.66
N LEU A 108 -5.33 0.20 19.89
CA LEU A 108 -4.29 -0.78 20.23
C LEU A 108 -4.78 -2.23 20.10
N ASN A 109 -6.00 -2.52 20.57
CA ASN A 109 -6.59 -3.86 20.46
C ASN A 109 -6.83 -4.25 19.00
N LEU A 110 -7.31 -3.31 18.18
CA LEU A 110 -7.46 -3.52 16.74
C LEU A 110 -6.12 -3.85 16.08
N VAL A 111 -5.07 -3.07 16.38
CA VAL A 111 -3.71 -3.34 15.89
C VAL A 111 -3.27 -4.74 16.29
N GLN A 112 -3.48 -5.14 17.54
CA GLN A 112 -3.07 -6.46 18.02
C GLN A 112 -3.76 -7.60 17.26
N ARG A 113 -5.06 -7.48 16.99
CA ARG A 113 -5.80 -8.47 16.19
C ARG A 113 -5.26 -8.56 14.77
N ASN A 114 -4.99 -7.42 14.14
CA ASN A 114 -4.40 -7.38 12.80
C ASN A 114 -2.97 -7.93 12.77
N VAL A 115 -2.17 -7.70 13.82
CA VAL A 115 -0.85 -8.33 13.98
C VAL A 115 -0.98 -9.85 14.03
N ASN A 116 -1.93 -10.40 14.80
CA ASN A 116 -2.16 -11.84 14.88
C ASN A 116 -2.60 -12.44 13.54
N ILE A 117 -3.46 -11.74 12.80
CA ILE A 117 -3.82 -12.12 11.42
C ILE A 117 -2.55 -12.13 10.53
N PHE A 118 -1.73 -11.08 10.60
CA PHE A 118 -0.51 -10.97 9.78
C PHE A 118 0.55 -12.02 10.13
N LYS A 119 0.64 -12.46 11.38
CA LYS A 119 1.51 -13.58 11.80
C LYS A 119 1.19 -14.88 11.04
N PHE A 120 -0.06 -15.06 10.61
CA PHE A 120 -0.45 -16.19 9.76
C PHE A 120 -0.27 -15.89 8.27
N ILE A 121 -0.71 -14.72 7.81
CA ILE A 121 -0.72 -14.36 6.38
C ILE A 121 0.70 -14.20 5.81
N ILE A 122 1.52 -13.36 6.45
CA ILE A 122 2.78 -12.88 5.85
C ILE A 122 3.80 -14.01 5.66
N PRO A 123 4.08 -14.89 6.65
CA PRO A 123 5.03 -15.98 6.46
C PRO A 123 4.63 -16.95 5.35
N ASN A 124 3.32 -17.24 5.22
CA ASN A 124 2.82 -18.11 4.15
C ASN A 124 3.00 -17.47 2.76
N ILE A 125 2.76 -16.16 2.60
CA ILE A 125 3.06 -15.46 1.35
C ILE A 125 4.55 -15.61 0.98
N ILE A 126 5.45 -15.35 1.93
CA ILE A 126 6.89 -15.38 1.67
C ILE A 126 7.40 -16.79 1.36
N LYS A 127 6.81 -17.82 1.97
CA LYS A 127 7.10 -19.22 1.67
C LYS A 127 6.91 -19.54 0.18
N TYR A 128 5.83 -19.06 -0.44
CA TYR A 128 5.51 -19.37 -1.84
C TYR A 128 5.95 -18.28 -2.83
N SER A 129 6.18 -17.06 -2.37
CA SER A 129 6.58 -15.91 -3.18
C SER A 129 7.71 -15.11 -2.54
N PRO A 130 8.91 -15.70 -2.34
CA PRO A 130 10.03 -15.03 -1.66
C PRO A 130 10.57 -13.80 -2.42
N ASN A 131 10.24 -13.69 -3.71
CA ASN A 131 10.67 -12.61 -4.60
C ASN A 131 9.63 -11.50 -4.77
N CYS A 132 8.45 -11.59 -4.13
CA CYS A 132 7.40 -10.60 -4.31
C CYS A 132 7.72 -9.24 -3.68
N ILE A 133 6.89 -8.27 -4.06
CA ILE A 133 6.68 -7.02 -3.34
C ILE A 133 5.36 -7.16 -2.58
N LEU A 134 5.40 -6.86 -1.28
CA LEU A 134 4.22 -6.74 -0.44
C LEU A 134 3.66 -5.32 -0.55
N LEU A 135 2.40 -5.19 -0.94
CA LEU A 135 1.63 -3.95 -0.92
C LEU A 135 0.54 -4.07 0.15
N VAL A 136 0.76 -3.43 1.30
CA VAL A 136 -0.16 -3.46 2.44
C VAL A 136 -1.22 -2.38 2.28
N VAL A 137 -2.49 -2.79 2.36
CA VAL A 137 -3.66 -1.90 2.29
C VAL A 137 -4.47 -1.95 3.58
N SER A 138 -4.38 -3.06 4.33
CA SER A 138 -5.02 -3.20 5.64
C SER A 138 -4.66 -2.08 6.59
N ASN A 139 -5.64 -1.59 7.34
CA ASN A 139 -5.47 -0.48 8.28
C ASN A 139 -5.27 -0.94 9.74
N PRO A 140 -4.50 -0.19 10.56
CA PRO A 140 -3.80 1.05 10.21
C PRO A 140 -2.54 0.79 9.37
N VAL A 141 -2.50 1.34 8.14
CA VAL A 141 -1.59 0.89 7.09
C VAL A 141 -0.12 1.13 7.43
N ASP A 142 0.22 2.23 8.07
CA ASP A 142 1.61 2.56 8.40
C ASP A 142 2.21 1.54 9.40
N ILE A 143 1.46 1.21 10.45
CA ILE A 143 1.86 0.23 11.46
C ILE A 143 1.87 -1.18 10.86
N LEU A 144 0.82 -1.54 10.11
CA LEU A 144 0.73 -2.88 9.52
C LEU A 144 1.78 -3.11 8.41
N THR A 145 2.24 -2.06 7.73
CA THR A 145 3.39 -2.12 6.82
C THR A 145 4.67 -2.46 7.57
N TYR A 146 4.90 -1.83 8.73
CA TYR A 146 6.04 -2.16 9.58
C TYR A 146 5.96 -3.61 10.10
N VAL A 147 4.79 -4.06 10.54
CA VAL A 147 4.55 -5.43 10.99
C VAL A 147 4.82 -6.43 9.87
N ALA A 148 4.28 -6.19 8.68
CA ALA A 148 4.53 -7.02 7.50
C ALA A 148 6.02 -7.06 7.13
N TRP A 149 6.73 -5.95 7.26
CA TRP A 149 8.18 -5.91 7.06
C TRP A 149 8.92 -6.82 8.05
N LYS A 150 8.60 -6.70 9.34
CA LYS A 150 9.24 -7.53 10.38
C LYS A 150 8.93 -9.03 10.22
N LEU A 151 7.67 -9.38 9.92
CA LEU A 151 7.25 -10.76 9.76
C LEU A 151 7.75 -11.41 8.47
N SER A 152 7.93 -10.62 7.40
CA SER A 152 8.33 -11.15 6.09
C SER A 152 9.83 -11.43 5.99
N GLY A 153 10.66 -10.72 6.76
CA GLY A 153 12.12 -10.75 6.57
C GLY A 153 12.58 -10.17 5.22
N LEU A 154 11.68 -9.60 4.43
CA LEU A 154 12.02 -8.97 3.16
C LEU A 154 12.84 -7.70 3.41
N PRO A 155 13.71 -7.30 2.46
CA PRO A 155 14.33 -6.00 2.54
C PRO A 155 13.25 -4.92 2.45
N ARG A 156 13.41 -3.83 3.19
CA ARG A 156 12.41 -2.75 3.35
C ARG A 156 11.87 -2.22 2.01
N ASN A 157 12.63 -2.36 0.94
CA ASN A 157 12.24 -1.89 -0.38
C ASN A 157 11.23 -2.75 -1.13
N ARG A 158 10.89 -3.91 -0.57
CA ARG A 158 9.87 -4.82 -1.09
C ARG A 158 8.63 -4.86 -0.20
N VAL A 159 8.52 -3.94 0.76
CA VAL A 159 7.36 -3.83 1.65
C VAL A 159 6.88 -2.38 1.64
N ILE A 160 5.72 -2.17 1.04
CA ILE A 160 5.14 -0.86 0.77
C ILE A 160 3.74 -0.82 1.36
N GLY A 161 3.39 0.24 2.06
CA GLY A 161 2.00 0.50 2.44
C GLY A 161 1.35 1.45 1.45
N SER A 162 0.06 1.25 1.17
CA SER A 162 -0.68 2.16 0.29
C SER A 162 -0.64 3.62 0.74
N GLY A 163 -0.51 3.85 2.06
CA GLY A 163 -0.24 5.15 2.67
C GLY A 163 -1.20 6.23 2.22
N THR A 164 -0.64 7.41 1.96
CA THR A 164 -1.38 8.63 1.62
C THR A 164 -1.60 8.83 0.11
N ASN A 165 -1.43 7.78 -0.69
CA ASN A 165 -1.65 7.83 -2.14
C ASN A 165 -3.12 8.17 -2.47
N LEU A 166 -4.06 7.58 -1.73
CA LEU A 166 -5.48 7.89 -1.88
C LEU A 166 -5.83 9.27 -1.32
N ASP A 167 -5.24 9.68 -0.19
CA ASP A 167 -5.48 11.01 0.40
C ASP A 167 -4.99 12.12 -0.54
N SER A 168 -3.82 11.94 -1.15
CA SER A 168 -3.32 12.84 -2.20
C SER A 168 -4.23 12.86 -3.43
N ALA A 169 -4.78 11.72 -3.85
CA ALA A 169 -5.74 11.67 -4.95
C ALA A 169 -7.04 12.44 -4.62
N ARG A 170 -7.57 12.30 -3.40
CA ARG A 170 -8.73 13.06 -2.91
C ARG A 170 -8.44 14.56 -2.83
N PHE A 171 -7.27 14.92 -2.32
CA PHE A 171 -6.82 16.31 -2.24
C PHE A 171 -6.78 16.97 -3.63
N ARG A 172 -6.19 16.28 -4.61
CA ARG A 172 -6.14 16.74 -6.01
C ARG A 172 -7.52 16.80 -6.65
N HIS A 173 -8.44 15.89 -6.30
CA HIS A 173 -9.82 15.94 -6.75
C HIS A 173 -10.53 17.20 -6.26
N LEU A 174 -10.51 17.46 -4.96
CA LEU A 174 -11.16 18.64 -4.37
C LEU A 174 -10.52 19.96 -4.85
N MET A 175 -9.21 19.97 -5.07
CA MET A 175 -8.52 21.09 -5.71
C MET A 175 -9.01 21.30 -7.15
N GLY A 176 -9.20 20.23 -7.92
CA GLY A 176 -9.76 20.28 -9.27
C GLY A 176 -11.18 20.82 -9.31
N GLU A 177 -12.05 20.38 -8.40
CA GLU A 177 -13.41 20.91 -8.23
C GLU A 177 -13.40 22.41 -7.94
N LYS A 178 -12.55 22.84 -6.99
CA LYS A 178 -12.45 24.26 -6.60
C LYS A 178 -11.92 25.16 -7.71
N LEU A 179 -11.04 24.64 -8.58
CA LEU A 179 -10.40 25.39 -9.67
C LEU A 179 -11.07 25.19 -11.03
N GLY A 180 -12.04 24.28 -11.15
CA GLY A 180 -12.70 23.95 -12.41
C GLY A 180 -11.79 23.23 -13.43
N ILE A 181 -10.82 22.44 -12.97
CA ILE A 181 -9.88 21.71 -13.84
C ILE A 181 -9.72 20.25 -13.43
N HIS A 182 -9.26 19.40 -14.35
CA HIS A 182 -9.11 17.97 -14.10
C HIS A 182 -8.04 17.69 -13.01
N PRO A 183 -8.27 16.75 -12.06
CA PRO A 183 -7.35 16.47 -10.95
C PRO A 183 -5.94 16.03 -11.38
N SER A 184 -5.79 15.50 -12.60
CA SER A 184 -4.46 15.15 -13.12
C SER A 184 -3.55 16.36 -13.31
N SER A 185 -4.13 17.55 -13.53
CA SER A 185 -3.44 18.82 -13.75
C SER A 185 -3.26 19.63 -12.46
N CYS A 186 -3.89 19.18 -11.37
CA CYS A 186 -3.68 19.67 -10.02
C CYS A 186 -2.57 18.86 -9.35
N HIS A 187 -1.53 19.52 -8.85
CA HIS A 187 -0.44 18.86 -8.14
C HIS A 187 -0.43 19.31 -6.68
N GLY A 188 -0.57 18.35 -5.77
CA GLY A 188 -0.55 18.56 -4.33
C GLY A 188 -0.31 17.22 -3.64
N TRP A 189 0.35 17.27 -2.49
CA TRP A 189 0.78 16.08 -1.76
C TRP A 189 0.22 16.11 -0.34
N VAL A 190 -0.43 15.02 0.04
CA VAL A 190 -0.74 14.70 1.44
C VAL A 190 0.21 13.58 1.84
N ILE A 191 0.90 13.75 2.97
CA ILE A 191 1.92 12.83 3.47
C ILE A 191 1.73 12.58 4.97
N GLY A 192 2.65 11.84 5.60
CA GLY A 192 2.58 11.52 7.03
C GLY A 192 1.76 10.26 7.28
N GLU A 193 1.08 10.19 8.43
CA GLU A 193 0.16 9.10 8.74
C GLU A 193 -1.01 9.10 7.75
N HIS A 194 -1.43 7.92 7.29
CA HIS A 194 -2.73 7.78 6.65
C HIS A 194 -3.83 7.87 7.72
N GLY A 195 -4.43 9.06 7.83
CA GLY A 195 -5.52 9.34 8.76
C GLY A 195 -5.55 10.78 9.24
N ASP A 196 -6.07 10.97 10.46
CA ASP A 196 -6.33 12.26 11.08
C ASP A 196 -5.09 13.16 11.18
N SER A 197 -3.88 12.57 11.32
CA SER A 197 -2.62 13.30 11.42
C SER A 197 -1.86 13.46 10.10
N SER A 198 -2.53 13.22 8.97
CA SER A 198 -1.97 13.50 7.64
C SER A 198 -1.63 14.99 7.46
N VAL A 199 -0.61 15.26 6.65
CA VAL A 199 -0.06 16.62 6.47
C VAL A 199 -0.15 17.03 5.00
N PRO A 200 -0.91 18.09 4.66
CA PRO A 200 -0.91 18.68 3.33
C PRO A 200 0.33 19.54 3.13
N VAL A 201 1.05 19.34 2.02
CA VAL A 201 2.26 20.11 1.70
C VAL A 201 1.90 21.34 0.86
N TRP A 202 1.39 22.39 1.51
CA TRP A 202 0.89 23.61 0.85
C TRP A 202 1.92 24.28 -0.06
N SER A 203 3.19 24.33 0.34
CA SER A 203 4.28 24.91 -0.45
C SER A 203 4.54 24.19 -1.78
N GLY A 204 4.14 22.92 -1.88
CA GLY A 204 4.26 22.12 -3.10
C GLY A 204 3.02 22.17 -4.01
N VAL A 205 1.94 22.83 -3.59
CA VAL A 205 0.69 22.87 -4.35
C VAL A 205 0.85 23.76 -5.57
N ASN A 206 0.58 23.22 -6.76
CA ASN A 206 0.74 23.92 -8.02
C ASN A 206 -0.20 23.42 -9.13
N VAL A 207 -0.43 24.28 -10.13
CA VAL A 207 -1.06 23.96 -11.41
C VAL A 207 -0.12 24.42 -12.51
N ALA A 208 0.23 23.52 -13.45
CA ALA A 208 1.16 23.82 -14.54
C ALA A 208 2.50 24.45 -14.06
N GLY A 209 2.97 24.07 -12.87
CA GLY A 209 4.19 24.60 -12.26
C GLY A 209 4.04 25.94 -11.54
N VAL A 210 2.88 26.60 -11.62
CA VAL A 210 2.60 27.84 -10.88
C VAL A 210 2.22 27.49 -9.45
N SER A 211 3.01 27.94 -8.48
CA SER A 211 2.76 27.73 -7.05
C SER A 211 1.50 28.49 -6.61
N LEU A 212 0.57 27.77 -5.99
CA LEU A 212 -0.64 28.39 -5.45
C LEU A 212 -0.35 29.22 -4.20
N GLN A 213 0.61 28.80 -3.35
CA GLN A 213 1.05 29.60 -2.21
C GLN A 213 1.78 30.88 -2.65
N GLY A 214 2.40 30.89 -3.83
CA GLY A 214 2.95 32.11 -4.43
C GLY A 214 1.89 33.14 -4.83
N LEU A 215 0.66 32.70 -5.12
CA LEU A 215 -0.48 33.57 -5.45
C LEU A 215 -1.29 33.94 -4.20
N ASN A 216 -1.43 33.01 -3.26
CA ASN A 216 -2.08 33.19 -1.97
C ASN A 216 -1.12 32.78 -0.84
N PRO A 217 -0.30 33.72 -0.31
CA PRO A 217 0.68 33.41 0.74
C PRO A 217 0.08 32.83 2.02
N ASP A 218 -1.17 33.20 2.33
CA ASP A 218 -1.89 32.73 3.52
C ASP A 218 -2.50 31.33 3.31
N MET A 219 -2.36 30.72 2.13
CA MET A 219 -2.93 29.40 1.79
C MET A 219 -2.64 28.34 2.84
N GLY A 220 -3.69 27.66 3.30
CA GLY A 220 -3.59 26.58 4.29
C GLY A 220 -3.47 27.06 5.75
N THR A 221 -3.43 28.37 5.98
CA THR A 221 -3.49 28.99 7.32
C THR A 221 -4.90 29.43 7.67
N ASP A 222 -5.13 29.84 8.92
CA ASP A 222 -6.42 30.37 9.38
C ASP A 222 -6.73 31.79 8.83
N LYS A 223 -5.75 32.44 8.19
CA LYS A 223 -5.91 33.76 7.57
C LYS A 223 -6.38 33.67 6.12
N ASP A 224 -6.39 32.47 5.54
CA ASP A 224 -6.77 32.23 4.15
C ASP A 224 -8.26 32.54 3.93
N LYS A 225 -8.55 33.61 3.19
CA LYS A 225 -9.93 34.02 2.87
C LYS A 225 -10.64 33.03 1.96
N GLU A 226 -9.91 32.22 1.21
CA GLU A 226 -10.49 31.16 0.38
C GLU A 226 -10.67 29.85 1.15
N ASP A 227 -10.20 29.77 2.40
CA ASP A 227 -10.28 28.59 3.25
C ASP A 227 -9.79 27.31 2.55
N TRP A 228 -8.58 27.32 1.99
CA TRP A 228 -7.98 26.10 1.44
C TRP A 228 -7.72 25.04 2.51
N LYS A 229 -7.56 25.43 3.77
CA LYS A 229 -7.41 24.49 4.89
C LYS A 229 -8.61 23.53 4.98
N SER A 230 -9.83 24.00 4.68
CA SER A 230 -11.01 23.12 4.59
C SER A 230 -10.87 21.98 3.58
N VAL A 231 -10.06 22.15 2.51
CA VAL A 231 -9.82 21.10 1.51
C VAL A 231 -9.14 19.90 2.15
N HIS A 232 -8.11 20.12 2.97
CA HIS A 232 -7.46 19.02 3.68
C HIS A 232 -8.38 18.39 4.73
N LYS A 233 -9.17 19.20 5.45
CA LYS A 233 -10.18 18.68 6.37
C LYS A 233 -11.17 17.75 5.66
N MET A 234 -11.68 18.16 4.49
CA MET A 234 -12.56 17.32 3.67
C MET A 234 -11.88 16.03 3.21
N VAL A 235 -10.56 16.01 2.95
CA VAL A 235 -9.82 14.77 2.61
C VAL A 235 -9.87 13.76 3.74
N VAL A 236 -9.59 14.21 4.97
CA VAL A 236 -9.65 13.36 6.17
C VAL A 236 -11.09 12.89 6.41
N ASP A 237 -12.05 13.82 6.35
CA ASP A 237 -13.47 13.54 6.60
C ASP A 237 -14.10 12.65 5.50
N SER A 238 -13.56 12.64 4.28
CA SER A 238 -14.08 11.89 3.14
C SER A 238 -14.23 10.39 3.42
N ALA A 239 -13.30 9.80 4.16
CA ALA A 239 -13.40 8.38 4.50
C ALA A 239 -14.59 8.12 5.41
N TYR A 240 -14.78 8.95 6.44
CA TYR A 240 -15.86 8.84 7.41
C TYR A 240 -17.22 9.08 6.76
N GLU A 241 -17.34 10.10 5.91
CA GLU A 241 -18.61 10.41 5.25
C GLU A 241 -19.02 9.29 4.28
N VAL A 242 -18.09 8.75 3.50
CA VAL A 242 -18.38 7.58 2.63
C VAL A 242 -18.78 6.36 3.45
N ILE A 243 -18.11 6.09 4.57
CA ILE A 243 -18.49 4.97 5.45
C ILE A 243 -19.88 5.20 6.06
N LYS A 244 -20.20 6.43 6.48
CA LYS A 244 -21.51 6.79 7.00
C LYS A 244 -22.62 6.57 5.97
N LEU A 245 -22.39 6.93 4.71
CA LEU A 245 -23.39 6.83 3.64
C LEU A 245 -23.48 5.43 3.01
N LYS A 246 -22.35 4.75 2.81
CA LYS A 246 -22.25 3.48 2.06
C LYS A 246 -22.00 2.26 2.96
N GLY A 247 -21.53 2.46 4.18
CA GLY A 247 -21.10 1.42 5.12
C GLY A 247 -19.64 0.95 4.96
N TYR A 248 -18.95 1.33 3.88
CA TYR A 248 -17.56 0.94 3.61
C TYR A 248 -16.94 1.75 2.46
N THR A 249 -15.61 1.71 2.35
CA THR A 249 -14.85 2.19 1.18
C THR A 249 -14.42 1.01 0.30
N SER A 250 -14.33 1.22 -1.03
CA SER A 250 -13.88 0.18 -1.97
C SER A 250 -13.25 0.75 -3.25
N TRP A 251 -14.04 1.47 -4.05
CA TRP A 251 -13.66 1.83 -5.42
C TRP A 251 -12.40 2.70 -5.51
N ALA A 252 -12.37 3.80 -4.75
CA ALA A 252 -11.24 4.73 -4.80
C ALA A 252 -9.92 4.10 -4.32
N ILE A 253 -9.98 3.25 -3.28
CA ILE A 253 -8.79 2.53 -2.81
C ILE A 253 -8.38 1.42 -3.81
N GLY A 254 -9.33 0.72 -4.43
CA GLY A 254 -9.03 -0.25 -5.49
C GLY A 254 -8.30 0.38 -6.69
N MET A 255 -8.75 1.55 -7.14
CA MET A 255 -8.08 2.33 -8.19
C MET A 255 -6.70 2.83 -7.77
N SER A 256 -6.56 3.31 -6.53
CA SER A 256 -5.26 3.71 -5.94
C SER A 256 -4.26 2.54 -5.92
N VAL A 257 -4.71 1.36 -5.48
CA VAL A 257 -3.88 0.14 -5.48
C VAL A 257 -3.47 -0.26 -6.90
N ALA A 258 -4.37 -0.19 -7.88
CA ALA A 258 -4.04 -0.53 -9.26
C ALA A 258 -3.07 0.48 -9.90
N ASP A 259 -3.12 1.77 -9.53
CA ASP A 259 -2.11 2.78 -9.92
C ASP A 259 -0.71 2.44 -9.34
N LEU A 260 -0.65 2.00 -8.08
CA LEU A 260 0.60 1.53 -7.47
C LEU A 260 1.13 0.24 -8.14
N CYS A 261 0.26 -0.75 -8.35
CA CYS A 261 0.61 -1.99 -9.04
C CYS A 261 1.12 -1.72 -10.46
N GLU A 262 0.51 -0.78 -11.19
CA GLU A 262 0.97 -0.40 -12.53
C GLU A 262 2.39 0.15 -12.51
N SER A 263 2.68 1.10 -11.61
CA SER A 263 4.02 1.67 -11.47
C SER A 263 5.07 0.61 -11.14
N ILE A 264 4.71 -0.37 -10.32
CA ILE A 264 5.57 -1.49 -9.93
C ILE A 264 5.80 -2.47 -11.10
N LEU A 265 4.73 -2.99 -11.68
CA LEU A 265 4.78 -4.07 -12.68
C LEU A 265 5.34 -3.59 -14.02
N LYS A 266 4.99 -2.36 -14.43
CA LYS A 266 5.52 -1.74 -15.65
C LYS A 266 6.83 -0.97 -15.43
N ASN A 267 7.37 -0.97 -14.21
CA ASN A 267 8.64 -0.31 -13.87
C ASN A 267 8.66 1.16 -14.33
N LEU A 268 7.61 1.93 -14.01
CA LEU A 268 7.39 3.27 -14.55
C LEU A 268 8.22 4.38 -13.89
N HIS A 269 8.80 4.13 -12.72
CA HIS A 269 9.51 5.15 -11.94
C HIS A 269 8.66 6.39 -11.58
N LYS A 270 7.34 6.22 -11.46
CA LYS A 270 6.43 7.26 -10.95
C LYS A 270 6.63 7.47 -9.44
N CYS A 271 6.47 8.71 -8.99
CA CYS A 271 6.51 9.06 -7.57
C CYS A 271 5.12 8.93 -6.93
N HIS A 272 5.06 8.27 -5.77
CA HIS A 272 3.84 8.07 -4.99
C HIS A 272 4.09 8.36 -3.50
N PRO A 273 3.12 8.96 -2.77
CA PRO A 273 3.20 9.14 -1.34
C PRO A 273 2.68 7.87 -0.66
N VAL A 274 3.59 6.95 -0.36
CA VAL A 274 3.32 5.61 0.18
C VAL A 274 4.00 5.41 1.53
N SER A 275 3.49 4.50 2.34
CA SER A 275 4.13 4.16 3.61
C SER A 275 5.41 3.36 3.37
N THR A 276 6.51 3.79 3.97
CA THR A 276 7.77 3.03 4.05
C THR A 276 8.52 3.41 5.33
N LEU A 277 9.64 2.75 5.59
CA LEU A 277 10.48 3.07 6.73
C LEU A 277 11.16 4.43 6.55
N VAL A 278 10.86 5.34 7.48
CA VAL A 278 11.46 6.67 7.54
C VAL A 278 12.37 6.78 8.75
N LYS A 279 13.69 6.62 8.55
CA LYS A 279 14.70 6.89 9.59
C LYS A 279 15.06 8.37 9.49
N VAL A 280 14.76 9.17 10.51
CA VAL A 280 15.13 10.60 10.56
C VAL A 280 16.66 10.71 10.47
N ARG A 281 17.19 11.07 9.29
CA ARG A 281 18.60 11.43 9.10
C ARG A 281 18.69 12.93 8.84
N PHE A 282 19.06 13.70 9.87
CA PHE A 282 19.62 15.05 9.71
C PHE A 282 21.07 14.91 9.23
N SER A 283 21.28 14.69 7.94
CA SER A 283 22.60 14.85 7.29
C SER A 283 22.46 14.68 5.78
N CYS A 284 22.79 15.72 5.02
CA CYS A 284 23.02 15.64 3.58
C CYS A 284 24.08 14.58 3.29
N LEU A 285 23.72 13.54 2.54
CA LEU A 285 24.67 12.64 1.90
C LEU A 285 24.09 12.24 0.55
N LEU A 286 24.61 12.87 -0.50
CA LEU A 286 24.45 12.43 -1.88
C LEU A 286 25.22 11.11 -2.03
N LEU A 287 24.54 9.99 -1.89
CA LEU A 287 25.09 8.69 -2.27
C LEU A 287 24.59 8.38 -3.69
N ARG A 288 25.49 8.55 -4.67
CA ARG A 288 25.41 7.79 -5.92
C ARG A 288 25.59 6.33 -5.52
N ASP A 289 24.55 5.52 -5.62
CA ASP A 289 24.75 4.08 -5.61
C ASP A 289 23.90 3.38 -6.66
N HIS A 290 24.58 2.59 -7.47
CA HIS A 290 24.00 1.67 -8.44
C HIS A 290 23.62 0.41 -7.65
N GLN A 291 22.40 -0.10 -7.87
CA GLN A 291 21.86 -1.38 -7.35
C GLN A 291 20.90 -1.25 -6.15
N SER A 292 19.59 -1.25 -6.42
CA SER A 292 18.52 -1.91 -5.63
C SER A 292 17.12 -1.36 -5.96
N SER A 293 16.10 -2.18 -5.66
CA SER A 293 14.70 -2.00 -6.04
C SER A 293 13.89 -1.06 -5.14
N LEU A 294 14.52 -0.31 -4.24
CA LEU A 294 14.14 1.09 -4.00
C LEU A 294 15.31 1.90 -4.52
N THR A 295 15.15 2.58 -5.64
CA THR A 295 16.35 3.15 -6.27
C THR A 295 16.69 4.51 -5.66
N LYS A 296 15.69 5.33 -5.29
CA LYS A 296 15.91 6.71 -4.82
C LYS A 296 14.83 7.18 -3.83
N TYR A 297 15.18 8.15 -3.01
CA TYR A 297 14.27 8.96 -2.22
C TYR A 297 14.26 10.37 -2.80
N CYS A 298 13.09 10.99 -3.02
CA CYS A 298 13.06 12.43 -3.19
C CYS A 298 13.20 13.08 -1.81
N GLN A 299 14.32 13.74 -1.56
CA GLN A 299 14.38 14.69 -0.46
C GLN A 299 13.38 15.83 -0.77
N PRO A 300 12.57 16.27 0.20
CA PRO A 300 11.73 17.44 -0.01
C PRO A 300 12.63 18.65 -0.31
N PHE A 301 12.20 19.47 -1.27
CA PHE A 301 12.73 20.83 -1.40
C PHE A 301 12.22 21.65 -0.20
N PHE A 302 13.16 22.32 0.48
CA PHE A 302 13.02 23.30 1.56
C PHE A 302 11.58 23.56 2.05
N LEU A 303 11.25 23.00 3.23
CA LEU A 303 10.10 23.46 4.00
C LEU A 303 10.53 24.57 4.95
N TYR A 304 9.87 25.71 4.81
CA TYR A 304 10.00 26.86 5.69
C TYR A 304 9.55 26.45 7.11
N ARG A 305 10.29 26.92 8.12
CA ARG A 305 10.04 26.69 9.55
C ARG A 305 8.69 27.31 9.95
N GLU A 306 7.63 26.52 10.05
CA GLU A 306 6.40 26.97 10.74
C GLU A 306 5.77 25.97 11.71
N SER A 307 6.22 24.72 11.80
CA SER A 307 5.73 23.81 12.85
C SER A 307 6.84 22.92 13.43
N GLU A 308 6.85 22.79 14.76
CA GLU A 308 7.86 22.05 15.53
C GLU A 308 7.74 20.50 15.39
N HIS A 309 6.87 20.02 14.51
CA HIS A 309 6.65 18.59 14.27
C HIS A 309 7.36 18.13 12.99
N LYS A 310 8.50 17.47 13.19
CA LYS A 310 9.38 16.99 12.11
C LYS A 310 8.90 15.65 11.55
N TYR A 311 8.07 15.67 10.51
CA TYR A 311 7.78 14.50 9.69
C TYR A 311 8.85 14.36 8.59
N VAL A 312 9.28 13.14 8.30
CA VAL A 312 10.26 12.84 7.24
C VAL A 312 9.54 12.11 6.10
N TYR A 313 9.93 12.42 4.86
CA TYR A 313 9.14 12.32 3.63
C TYR A 313 9.50 11.09 2.81
N VAL A 314 8.55 10.60 1.99
CA VAL A 314 8.82 9.48 1.09
C VAL A 314 8.09 9.65 -0.25
N CYS A 315 8.87 9.72 -1.33
CA CYS A 315 8.50 9.25 -2.65
C CYS A 315 9.38 8.04 -2.99
N VAL A 316 8.78 6.94 -3.42
CA VAL A 316 9.47 5.66 -3.71
C VAL A 316 9.65 5.43 -5.21
N TYR A 317 10.85 5.00 -5.64
CA TYR A 317 11.16 4.56 -7.02
C TYR A 317 11.53 3.06 -7.05
N TYR A 318 11.21 2.30 -8.11
CA TYR A 318 11.44 0.84 -8.19
C TYR A 318 12.37 0.41 -9.34
N ASN A 319 13.22 -0.61 -9.15
CA ASN A 319 14.09 -1.21 -10.19
C ASN A 319 14.20 -2.74 -10.01
N ASN A 320 13.93 -3.52 -11.06
CA ASN A 320 13.76 -4.97 -11.00
C ASN A 320 15.07 -5.83 -11.03
N LYS A 321 16.25 -5.28 -10.68
CA LYS A 321 17.50 -6.06 -10.63
C LYS A 321 17.78 -6.61 -9.21
N LEU A 322 17.58 -7.91 -9.04
CA LEU A 322 17.84 -8.71 -7.83
C LEU A 322 19.35 -8.88 -7.59
N HIS A 323 19.88 -8.39 -6.47
CA HIS A 323 21.19 -8.80 -5.95
C HIS A 323 21.15 -8.97 -4.42
N SER A 324 21.95 -9.93 -3.93
CA SER A 324 21.89 -10.52 -2.60
C SER A 324 22.95 -9.98 -1.64
N LYS A 325 22.51 -9.38 -0.52
CA LYS A 325 23.01 -9.57 0.88
C LYS A 325 22.65 -8.35 1.75
N PRO A 326 22.16 -8.52 3.00
CA PRO A 326 22.04 -7.43 3.97
C PRO A 326 23.30 -7.36 4.88
N PRO A 327 23.74 -6.16 5.32
CA PRO A 327 24.62 -6.02 6.48
C PRO A 327 23.83 -6.08 7.78
N SER A 328 24.47 -6.67 8.79
CA SER A 328 24.00 -6.88 10.16
C SER A 328 24.15 -5.65 11.06
N ASN A 329 23.26 -5.57 12.05
CA ASN A 329 23.16 -4.63 13.17
C ASN A 329 22.64 -3.22 12.83
N ASP A 330 21.40 -2.95 13.27
CA ASP A 330 20.91 -1.58 13.54
C ASP A 330 19.58 -1.65 14.32
N TYR A 331 19.57 -1.09 15.54
CA TYR A 331 18.38 -0.90 16.38
C TYR A 331 17.55 0.30 15.90
N ILE A 332 16.21 0.21 15.92
CA ILE A 332 15.29 1.32 15.56
C ILE A 332 13.99 1.24 16.36
N GLY A 333 13.69 2.31 17.11
CA GLY A 333 12.36 2.65 17.64
C GLY A 333 11.72 3.81 16.84
N SER A 334 10.39 3.87 16.85
CA SER A 334 9.59 4.96 16.28
C SER A 334 9.42 6.08 17.31
N TYR A 335 9.97 7.27 17.06
CA TYR A 335 9.64 8.44 17.88
C TYR A 335 8.37 9.10 17.35
N LEU A 336 7.24 8.83 18.01
CA LEU A 336 6.17 9.81 18.18
C LEU A 336 6.62 10.74 19.32
N LEU A 337 6.76 12.04 19.07
CA LEU A 337 6.82 13.03 20.15
C LEU A 337 5.38 13.22 20.67
N TRP A 338 5.00 12.40 21.65
CA TRP A 338 3.79 12.55 22.45
C TRP A 338 4.16 13.40 23.67
N GLN A 339 3.71 14.66 23.75
CA GLN A 339 3.80 15.45 24.99
C GLN A 339 2.44 15.43 25.70
N HIS A 340 2.20 14.39 26.48
CA HIS A 340 1.34 14.39 27.67
C HIS A 340 1.82 13.28 28.62
N PRO A 341 1.71 13.43 29.95
CA PRO A 341 2.33 12.53 30.91
C PRO A 341 1.53 11.23 31.02
N GLY A 342 1.88 10.24 30.17
CA GLY A 342 1.32 8.89 30.19
C GLY A 342 2.20 7.94 29.38
N PRO A 343 2.19 6.63 29.67
CA PRO A 343 3.10 5.67 29.02
C PRO A 343 2.86 5.56 27.51
N SER A 344 3.95 5.41 26.76
CA SER A 344 3.96 5.47 25.30
C SER A 344 3.38 4.20 24.64
N PRO A 345 2.68 4.29 23.48
CA PRO A 345 2.22 3.11 22.74
C PRO A 345 3.34 2.20 22.23
N SER A 346 4.57 2.72 22.09
CA SER A 346 5.76 1.97 21.66
C SER A 346 6.23 0.94 22.69
N GLU A 347 6.05 1.21 23.99
CA GLU A 347 6.35 0.22 25.04
C GLU A 347 5.41 -0.99 24.95
N GLY A 348 4.17 -0.79 24.47
CA GLY A 348 3.24 -1.89 24.19
C GLY A 348 3.71 -2.76 23.04
N VAL A 349 4.14 -2.17 21.92
CA VAL A 349 4.53 -2.92 20.72
C VAL A 349 5.84 -3.69 20.91
N GLU A 350 6.84 -3.13 21.61
CA GLU A 350 8.08 -3.86 21.92
C GLU A 350 7.87 -4.98 22.95
N LYS A 351 7.01 -4.74 23.96
CA LYS A 351 6.66 -5.77 24.96
C LYS A 351 5.88 -6.94 24.33
N LEU A 352 5.05 -6.66 23.32
CA LEU A 352 4.38 -7.68 22.50
C LEU A 352 5.34 -8.59 21.72
N PHE A 353 6.58 -8.16 21.45
CA PHE A 353 7.63 -9.02 20.88
C PHE A 353 8.39 -9.79 21.97
N MET A 354 8.67 -9.16 23.12
CA MET A 354 9.45 -9.80 24.19
C MET A 354 8.71 -10.91 24.93
N ASP A 355 7.40 -10.80 25.15
CA ASP A 355 6.61 -11.85 25.83
C ASP A 355 6.44 -13.14 25.02
N SER A 356 6.87 -13.17 23.74
CA SER A 356 6.84 -14.36 22.88
C SER A 356 8.17 -15.11 22.75
N ASN A 357 9.29 -14.53 23.22
CA ASN A 357 10.61 -15.18 23.17
C ASN A 357 10.92 -16.05 24.39
N SER A 358 10.04 -16.10 25.39
CA SER A 358 10.19 -16.92 26.60
C SER A 358 9.84 -18.42 26.42
N TYR A 359 9.42 -18.84 25.22
CA TYR A 359 9.08 -20.24 24.92
C TYR A 359 10.06 -20.95 23.96
N ALA A 360 11.20 -20.35 23.62
CA ALA A 360 12.15 -20.92 22.65
C ALA A 360 13.51 -21.39 23.24
N THR A 361 13.60 -21.59 24.56
CA THR A 361 14.77 -22.22 25.20
C THR A 361 14.33 -23.20 26.29
N GLN A 362 13.78 -24.35 25.87
CA GLN A 362 13.88 -25.61 26.60
C GLN A 362 14.10 -26.74 25.58
N THR A 363 15.37 -27.00 25.29
CA THR A 363 15.96 -28.36 25.19
C THR A 363 17.42 -28.24 25.58
#